data_AF-E3RP91-F1
#
_entry.id   AF-E3RP91-F1
#
_cell.length_a   1.000
_cell.length_b   1.000
_cell.length_c   1.000
_cell.angle_alpha   90.00
_cell.angle_beta   90.00
_cell.angle_gamma   90.00
#
_symmetry.space_group_name_H-M   'P 1'
#
loop_
_entity.id
_entity.type
_entity.pdbx_description
1 polymer ?
#
loop_
_entity_poly.entity_id
_entity_poly.type
_entity_poly.pdbx_seq_one_letter_code
_entity_poly.pdbx_strand_id
1 'polypeptide(L)'
;MRQSVLTLWFATFITFFVPVLGCYQRFYTYYKEYQNCHEALSWGLEPHLAKECATLGQKFKDLNAQPVMQQIFGRDITSGLDGTVKLGNESPNCIAWRCGVTAWRFREWQNNLENTPLPSMEGWRFAYEYFDRKVDC
;
A
#
# COMPACT_ATOMS: atom_id res chain seq x y z
N MET A 1 -32.81 -31.77 28.09
CA MET A 1 -32.09 -30.52 27.73
C MET A 1 -30.63 -30.64 28.14
N ARG A 2 -29.76 -31.18 27.29
CA ARG A 2 -28.33 -31.44 27.63
C ARG A 2 -27.37 -31.20 26.45
N GLN A 3 -27.86 -30.58 25.37
CA GLN A 3 -27.13 -30.39 24.10
C GLN A 3 -26.54 -28.98 23.93
N SER A 4 -26.84 -28.01 24.81
CA SER A 4 -26.45 -26.61 24.61
C SER A 4 -25.06 -26.25 25.17
N VAL A 5 -24.45 -27.11 25.99
CA VAL A 5 -23.14 -26.83 26.58
C VAL A 5 -22.01 -27.15 25.58
N LEU A 6 -22.13 -28.25 24.83
CA LEU A 6 -21.11 -28.68 23.87
C LEU A 6 -20.92 -27.69 22.70
N THR A 7 -21.99 -27.08 22.20
CA THR A 7 -21.92 -26.08 21.13
C THR A 7 -21.26 -24.78 21.58
N LEU A 8 -21.48 -24.36 22.82
CA LEU A 8 -20.81 -23.19 23.40
C LEU A 8 -19.30 -23.41 23.54
N TRP A 9 -18.88 -24.61 23.98
CA TRP A 9 -17.46 -24.95 24.11
C TRP A 9 -16.74 -25.00 22.77
N PHE A 10 -17.35 -25.56 21.73
CA PHE A 10 -16.78 -25.54 20.37
C PHE A 10 -16.66 -24.12 19.81
N ALA A 11 -17.66 -23.25 20.03
CA ALA A 11 -17.58 -21.85 19.62
C ALA A 11 -16.45 -21.10 20.35
N THR A 12 -16.25 -21.33 21.65
CA THR A 12 -15.13 -20.74 22.41
C THR A 12 -13.77 -21.31 22.03
N PHE A 13 -13.68 -22.58 21.63
CA PHE A 13 -12.44 -23.16 21.14
C PHE A 13 -12.09 -22.59 19.77
N ILE A 14 -13.08 -22.39 18.89
CA ILE A 14 -12.87 -21.73 17.61
C ILE A 14 -12.43 -20.27 17.84
N THR A 15 -12.97 -19.52 18.81
CA THR A 15 -12.48 -18.14 19.06
C THR A 15 -11.09 -18.06 19.69
N PHE A 16 -10.67 -19.05 20.48
CA PHE A 16 -9.30 -19.12 21.02
C PHE A 16 -8.25 -19.64 20.00
N PHE A 17 -8.69 -20.38 18.99
CA PHE A 17 -7.86 -20.92 17.90
C PHE A 17 -8.18 -20.29 16.53
N VAL A 18 -9.02 -19.24 16.46
CA VAL A 18 -9.03 -18.35 15.30
C VAL A 18 -7.62 -17.79 15.32
N PRO A 19 -6.77 -18.20 14.38
CA PRO A 19 -5.38 -17.79 14.39
C PRO A 19 -5.40 -16.27 14.50
N VAL A 20 -4.45 -15.71 15.23
CA VAL A 20 -3.96 -14.36 14.97
C VAL A 20 -3.96 -14.22 13.45
N LEU A 21 -4.98 -13.55 12.91
CA LEU A 21 -5.30 -13.55 11.49
C LEU A 21 -4.27 -12.59 10.91
N GLY A 22 -3.04 -13.06 10.76
CA GLY A 22 -1.92 -12.24 10.32
C GLY A 22 -2.35 -11.53 9.05
N CYS A 23 -2.35 -10.21 9.10
CA CYS A 23 -2.67 -9.44 7.92
C CYS A 23 -1.48 -9.46 6.98
N TYR A 24 -1.76 -9.35 5.70
CA TYR A 24 -0.71 -9.02 4.75
C TYR A 24 -0.66 -7.51 4.58
N GLN A 25 0.51 -6.95 4.81
CA GLN A 25 0.85 -5.63 4.35
C GLN A 25 1.37 -5.74 2.92
N ARG A 26 0.85 -4.91 2.02
CA ARG A 26 1.41 -4.74 0.67
C ARG A 26 1.89 -3.30 0.50
N PHE A 27 3.15 -3.15 0.10
CA PHE A 27 3.79 -1.87 -0.15
C PHE A 27 3.88 -1.59 -1.65
N TYR A 28 3.41 -0.42 -2.07
CA TYR A 28 3.55 0.08 -3.43
C TYR A 28 4.47 1.29 -3.43
N THR A 29 5.54 1.23 -4.21
CA THR A 29 6.53 2.29 -4.27
C THR A 29 6.44 3.05 -5.59
N TYR A 30 6.37 4.38 -5.49
CA TYR A 30 6.39 5.29 -6.62
C TYR A 30 7.59 6.25 -6.52
N TYR A 31 8.18 6.55 -7.67
CA TYR A 31 9.30 7.47 -7.80
C TYR A 31 8.94 8.66 -8.69
N LYS A 32 9.34 9.85 -8.26
CA LYS A 32 9.35 11.05 -9.09
C LYS A 32 10.78 11.51 -9.27
N GLU A 33 11.28 11.38 -10.49
CA GLU A 33 12.69 11.63 -10.82
C GLU A 33 12.90 13.07 -11.27
N TYR A 34 14.01 13.65 -10.85
CA TYR A 34 14.39 15.01 -11.22
C TYR A 34 15.76 15.01 -11.88
N GLN A 35 15.85 15.62 -13.06
CA GLN A 35 17.12 15.84 -13.76
C GLN A 35 17.98 16.86 -13.01
N ASN A 36 17.37 17.93 -12.50
CA ASN A 36 18.05 18.99 -11.78
C ASN A 36 17.96 18.79 -10.26
N CYS A 37 19.10 18.60 -9.60
CA CYS A 37 19.17 18.45 -8.15
C CYS A 37 18.64 19.68 -7.39
N HIS A 38 18.82 20.89 -7.94
CA HIS A 38 18.37 22.12 -7.29
C HIS A 38 16.85 22.23 -7.27
N GLU A 39 16.18 21.83 -8.35
CA GLU A 39 14.73 21.78 -8.42
C GLU A 39 14.19 20.80 -7.38
N ALA A 40 14.81 19.62 -7.32
CA ALA A 40 14.43 18.53 -6.44
C ALA A 40 14.65 18.80 -4.93
N LEU A 41 15.40 19.85 -4.60
CA LEU A 41 15.67 20.33 -3.24
C LEU A 41 15.12 21.75 -3.01
N SER A 42 14.27 22.24 -3.92
CA SER A 42 13.71 23.58 -3.82
C SER A 42 12.79 23.71 -2.60
N TRP A 43 12.81 24.90 -2.00
CA TRP A 43 11.97 25.19 -0.84
C TRP A 43 10.49 25.10 -1.22
N GLY A 44 9.71 24.34 -0.46
CA GLY A 44 8.29 24.11 -0.72
C GLY A 44 7.97 22.91 -1.64
N LEU A 45 8.98 22.25 -2.21
CA LEU A 45 8.73 21.06 -3.02
C LEU A 45 8.27 19.87 -2.16
N GLU A 46 8.95 19.58 -1.06
CA GLU A 46 8.59 18.47 -0.16
C GLU A 46 7.11 18.48 0.28
N PRO A 47 6.54 19.59 0.81
CA PRO A 47 5.11 19.60 1.17
C PRO A 47 4.18 19.50 -0.04
N HIS A 48 4.61 19.94 -1.23
CA HIS A 48 3.87 19.73 -2.46
C HIS A 48 3.86 18.25 -2.85
N LEU A 49 5.02 17.59 -2.81
CA LEU A 49 5.16 16.15 -3.08
C LEU A 49 4.44 15.29 -2.04
N ALA A 50 4.38 15.72 -0.78
CA ALA A 50 3.59 15.05 0.24
C ALA A 50 2.08 15.08 -0.09
N LYS A 51 1.56 16.19 -0.63
CA LYS A 51 0.17 16.29 -1.10
C LYS A 51 -0.08 15.43 -2.34
N GLU A 52 0.87 15.38 -3.26
CA GLU A 52 0.82 14.47 -4.41
C GLU A 52 0.80 13.00 -3.95
N CYS A 53 1.64 12.62 -2.99
CA CYS A 53 1.66 11.28 -2.43
C CYS A 53 0.38 10.94 -1.64
N ALA A 54 -0.22 11.92 -0.95
CA ALA A 54 -1.55 11.76 -0.36
C ALA A 54 -2.63 11.51 -1.42
N THR A 55 -2.54 12.20 -2.56
CA THR A 55 -3.41 11.98 -3.71
C THR A 55 -3.27 10.57 -4.27
N LEU A 56 -2.05 10.04 -4.41
CA LEU A 56 -1.83 8.64 -4.78
C LEU A 56 -2.52 7.67 -3.80
N GLY A 57 -2.36 7.89 -2.49
CA GLY A 57 -3.05 7.11 -1.47
C GLY A 57 -4.58 7.16 -1.59
N GLN A 58 -5.14 8.34 -1.92
CA GLN A 58 -6.57 8.49 -2.17
C GLN A 58 -7.01 7.71 -3.42
N LYS A 59 -6.24 7.74 -4.52
CA LYS A 59 -6.56 6.95 -5.72
C LYS A 59 -6.60 5.45 -5.45
N PHE A 60 -5.74 4.94 -4.54
CA PHE A 60 -5.82 3.54 -4.09
C PHE A 60 -7.10 3.26 -3.31
N LYS A 61 -7.53 4.17 -2.44
CA LYS A 61 -8.82 4.05 -1.73
C LYS A 61 -10.00 4.06 -2.71
N ASP A 62 -9.96 4.93 -3.70
CA ASP A 62 -11.01 5.06 -4.73
C ASP A 62 -11.07 3.80 -5.60
N LEU A 63 -9.91 3.26 -6.02
CA LEU A 63 -9.84 1.99 -6.72
C LEU A 63 -10.43 0.86 -5.85
N ASN A 64 -10.01 0.76 -4.60
CA ASN A 64 -10.47 -0.26 -3.66
C ASN A 64 -11.98 -0.20 -3.38
N ALA A 65 -12.58 0.98 -3.50
CA ALA A 65 -14.02 1.19 -3.33
C ALA A 65 -14.84 0.69 -4.52
N GLN A 66 -14.22 0.43 -5.68
CA GLN A 66 -14.92 -0.11 -6.83
C GLN A 66 -15.45 -1.53 -6.53
N PRO A 67 -16.70 -1.86 -6.89
CA PRO A 67 -17.28 -3.18 -6.59
C PRO A 67 -16.45 -4.36 -7.11
N VAL A 68 -15.78 -4.18 -8.26
CA VAL A 68 -14.91 -5.18 -8.88
C VAL A 68 -13.68 -5.53 -8.04
N MET A 69 -13.23 -4.59 -7.20
CA MET A 69 -12.05 -4.77 -6.34
C MET A 69 -12.35 -5.53 -5.06
N GLN A 70 -13.63 -5.66 -4.67
CA GLN A 70 -14.06 -6.43 -3.50
C GLN A 70 -13.26 -6.12 -2.21
N GLN A 71 -12.79 -4.88 -2.06
CA GLN A 71 -11.93 -4.44 -0.95
C GLN A 71 -10.60 -5.20 -0.81
N ILE A 72 -9.98 -5.59 -1.92
CA ILE A 72 -8.71 -6.34 -1.96
C ILE A 72 -7.54 -5.67 -1.23
N PHE A 73 -7.48 -4.34 -1.23
CA PHE A 73 -6.44 -3.59 -0.51
C PHE A 73 -6.73 -3.45 0.99
N GLY A 74 -7.85 -4.00 1.48
CA GLY A 74 -8.30 -3.81 2.86
C GLY A 74 -8.88 -2.42 3.09
N ARG A 75 -9.31 -2.14 4.33
CA ARG A 75 -9.88 -0.82 4.70
C ARG A 75 -8.82 0.22 5.02
N ASP A 76 -7.65 -0.23 5.44
CA ASP A 76 -6.61 0.60 5.98
C ASP A 76 -5.52 0.80 4.93
N ILE A 77 -5.58 1.95 4.25
CA ILE A 77 -4.62 2.36 3.23
C ILE A 77 -4.02 3.70 3.66
N THR A 78 -2.69 3.72 3.80
CA THR A 78 -1.93 4.94 4.12
C THR A 78 -0.96 5.25 2.99
N SER A 79 -0.60 6.52 2.84
CA SER A 79 0.50 6.93 1.98
C SER A 79 1.42 7.91 2.70
N GLY A 80 2.69 7.87 2.35
CA GLY A 80 3.73 8.68 2.97
C GLY A 80 4.87 8.96 2.00
N LEU A 81 5.41 10.18 2.08
CA LEU A 81 6.63 10.54 1.38
C LEU A 81 7.81 10.05 2.23
N ASP A 82 8.63 9.17 1.66
CA ASP A 82 9.74 8.54 2.39
C ASP A 82 11.06 9.32 2.27
N GLY A 83 11.09 10.38 1.46
CA GLY A 83 12.27 11.20 1.20
C GLY A 83 12.90 10.96 -0.17
N THR A 84 14.14 11.44 -0.32
CA THR A 84 14.91 11.32 -1.56
C THR A 84 15.76 10.05 -1.58
N VAL A 85 15.81 9.38 -2.72
CA VAL A 85 16.75 8.30 -3.04
C VAL A 85 17.71 8.75 -4.13
N LYS A 86 18.99 8.37 -4.00
CA LYS A 86 19.96 8.51 -5.08
C LYS A 86 19.71 7.41 -6.09
N LEU A 87 19.55 7.79 -7.36
CA LEU A 87 19.49 6.83 -8.45
C LEU A 87 20.91 6.29 -8.70
N GLY A 88 21.01 5.05 -9.21
CA GLY A 88 22.31 4.44 -9.52
C GLY A 88 23.12 5.28 -10.52
N ASN A 89 24.42 5.03 -10.59
CA ASN A 89 25.37 5.82 -11.41
C ASN A 89 25.03 5.86 -12.92
N GLU A 90 24.15 4.98 -13.40
CA GLU A 90 23.70 4.90 -14.79
C GLU A 90 22.48 5.78 -15.10
N SER A 91 21.84 6.37 -14.07
CA SER A 91 20.67 7.21 -14.26
C SER A 91 21.07 8.63 -14.70
N PRO A 92 20.46 9.19 -15.76
CA PRO A 92 20.68 10.60 -16.12
C PRO A 92 20.05 11.58 -15.11
N ASN A 93 19.28 11.07 -14.14
CA ASN A 93 18.55 11.85 -13.17
C ASN A 93 19.30 11.92 -11.84
N CYS A 94 19.31 13.08 -11.20
CA CYS A 94 20.12 13.34 -10.02
C CYS A 94 19.58 12.66 -8.76
N ILE A 95 18.31 12.88 -8.47
CA ILE A 95 17.62 12.29 -7.32
C ILE A 95 16.19 11.92 -7.70
N ALA A 96 15.62 10.98 -6.96
CA ALA A 96 14.20 10.68 -7.02
C ALA A 96 13.56 10.84 -5.65
N TRP A 97 12.35 11.38 -5.61
CA TRP A 97 11.51 11.35 -4.42
C TRP A 97 10.69 10.07 -4.40
N ARG A 98 10.56 9.44 -3.22
CA ARG A 98 9.84 8.18 -3.04
C ARG A 98 8.53 8.41 -2.30
N CYS A 99 7.43 7.93 -2.87
CA CYS A 99 6.12 7.84 -2.23
C CYS A 99 5.78 6.37 -2.01
N GLY A 100 5.52 6.01 -0.75
CA GLY A 100 5.03 4.69 -0.37
C GLY A 100 3.52 4.72 -0.16
N VAL A 101 2.79 3.78 -0.76
CA VAL A 101 1.39 3.49 -0.43
C VAL A 101 1.34 2.11 0.23
N THR A 102 0.80 2.03 1.44
CA THR A 102 0.72 0.79 2.22
C THR A 102 -0.74 0.37 2.38
N ALA A 103 -1.05 -0.84 1.92
CA ALA A 103 -2.30 -1.54 2.20
C ALA A 103 -2.07 -2.45 3.41
N TRP A 104 -2.59 -2.11 4.58
CA TRP A 104 -2.28 -2.79 5.85
C TRP A 104 -2.99 -4.13 6.03
N ARG A 105 -4.11 -4.30 5.32
CA ARG A 105 -4.98 -5.48 5.41
C ARG A 105 -5.26 -6.04 4.03
N PHE A 106 -4.20 -6.21 3.25
CA PHE A 106 -4.24 -6.74 1.90
C PHE A 106 -4.77 -8.19 1.91
N ARG A 107 -5.65 -8.50 0.96
CA ARG A 107 -6.28 -9.82 0.81
C ARG A 107 -5.59 -10.60 -0.30
N GLU A 108 -4.48 -11.26 0.05
CA GLU A 108 -3.65 -11.99 -0.92
C GLU A 108 -4.36 -13.11 -1.67
N TRP A 109 -5.43 -13.65 -1.12
CA TRP A 109 -6.21 -14.75 -1.71
C TRP A 109 -7.21 -14.30 -2.79
N GLN A 110 -7.34 -12.99 -3.05
CA GLN A 110 -8.19 -12.47 -4.13
C GLN A 110 -7.35 -12.21 -5.39
N ASN A 111 -7.73 -12.82 -6.53
CA ASN A 111 -6.94 -12.77 -7.77
C ASN A 111 -7.31 -11.59 -8.70
N ASN A 112 -8.21 -10.70 -8.28
CA ASN A 112 -8.75 -9.62 -9.14
C ASN A 112 -7.70 -8.55 -9.51
N LEU A 113 -6.50 -8.61 -8.94
CA LEU A 113 -5.43 -7.65 -9.14
C LEU A 113 -4.56 -7.94 -10.37
N GLU A 114 -4.54 -9.19 -10.86
CA GLU A 114 -3.65 -9.61 -11.97
C GLU A 114 -3.88 -8.84 -13.27
N ASN A 115 -5.12 -8.41 -13.52
CA ASN A 115 -5.51 -7.66 -14.73
C ASN A 115 -5.93 -6.21 -14.43
N THR A 116 -5.77 -5.74 -13.20
CA THR A 116 -6.21 -4.39 -12.81
C THR A 116 -5.01 -3.43 -12.82
N PRO A 117 -5.02 -2.36 -13.63
CA PRO A 117 -3.96 -1.37 -13.60
C PRO A 117 -3.94 -0.67 -12.23
N LEU A 118 -2.75 -0.61 -11.62
CA LEU A 118 -2.55 0.16 -10.41
C LEU A 118 -2.72 1.67 -10.67
N PRO A 119 -3.13 2.45 -9.66
CA PRO A 119 -3.24 3.89 -9.81
C PRO A 119 -1.93 4.52 -10.28
N SER A 120 -2.04 5.48 -11.19
CA SER A 120 -0.92 6.27 -11.70
C SER A 120 -1.17 7.76 -11.50
N MET A 121 -0.11 8.55 -11.52
CA MET A 121 -0.17 10.01 -11.44
C MET A 121 0.94 10.61 -12.30
N GLU A 122 0.68 11.78 -12.87
CA GLU A 122 1.68 12.48 -13.68
C GLU A 122 2.99 12.69 -12.91
N GLY A 123 4.11 12.41 -13.56
CA GLY A 123 5.45 12.48 -12.97
C GLY A 123 5.82 11.35 -12.01
N TRP A 124 4.86 10.58 -11.50
CA TRP A 124 5.13 9.43 -10.62
C TRP A 124 5.15 8.12 -11.40
N ARG A 125 6.27 7.41 -11.30
CA ARG A 125 6.47 6.08 -11.90
C ARG A 125 6.38 5.01 -10.82
N PHE A 126 5.60 3.97 -11.08
CA PHE A 126 5.59 2.80 -10.20
C PHE A 126 6.92 2.05 -10.33
N ALA A 127 7.47 1.59 -9.20
CA ALA A 127 8.76 0.89 -9.14
C ALA A 127 8.72 -0.53 -9.75
N TYR A 128 7.57 -0.97 -10.26
CA TYR A 128 7.28 -2.33 -10.75
C TYR A 128 7.48 -3.46 -9.71
N GLU A 129 7.92 -3.12 -8.50
CA GLU A 129 8.06 -4.02 -7.37
C GLU A 129 7.08 -3.60 -6.28
N TYR A 130 6.30 -4.57 -5.80
CA TYR A 130 5.54 -4.47 -4.55
C TYR A 130 6.07 -5.51 -3.57
N PHE A 131 6.13 -5.15 -2.30
CA PHE A 131 6.60 -6.05 -1.24
C PHE A 131 5.43 -6.44 -0.36
N ASP A 132 5.30 -7.74 -0.13
CA ASP A 132 4.33 -8.29 0.82
C ASP A 132 5.03 -8.73 2.10
N ARG A 133 4.42 -8.37 3.23
CA ARG A 133 4.87 -8.83 4.54
C ARG A 133 3.66 -9.26 5.36
N LYS A 134 3.70 -10.49 5.87
CA LYS A 134 2.78 -10.92 6.92
C LYS A 134 3.15 -10.21 8.22
N VAL A 135 2.16 -9.56 8.85
CA VAL A 135 2.33 -8.84 10.11
C VAL A 135 1.27 -9.26 11.12
N ASP A 136 1.60 -9.10 12.39
CA ASP A 136 0.66 -9.30 13.47
C ASP A 136 -0.37 -8.15 13.48
N CYS A 137 -1.63 -8.56 13.43
CA CYS A 137 -2.84 -7.79 13.60
C CYS A 137 -3.63 -8.43 14.73
#